data_AF-A0A6M5YX20-F1
#
_entry.id   AF-A0A6M5YX20-F1
#
_cell.length_a   1.000
_cell.length_b   1.000
_cell.length_c   1.000
_cell.angle_alpha   90.00
_cell.angle_beta   90.00
_cell.angle_gamma   90.00
#
_symmetry.space_group_name_H-M   'P 1'
#
loop_
_entity.id
_entity.type
_entity.pdbx_description
1 polymer ?
#
loop_
_entity_poly.entity_id
_entity_poly.type
_entity_poly.pdbx_seq_one_letter_code
_entity_poly.pdbx_strand_id
1 'polypeptide(L)'
;MTPTHDTNEVTASGFALRDAEFEAICAYLYEEVGIALGGTKRDMVSSRLAKRLRHFGLNSFGEYLRRVRAGDPVGERQEFINCLTTNKTDFFREPHHFAFLRDTIVPRLRAAGKKRVRVWSAGCSTGEEPYTLAMTLAAACPAADGWDVRILASDIDTGVLAGAARGVYDADRTRDVAPDLLHRYFRRGTGAQAGKVAARPELRDLIEFRQINLIGSQWALNARFDVIFCRNVVIYFDRETQHRLLTRFAAQLDPNGYLFMGHSENIHWMADTFVSLGGTVYRPRTATDAPAAPGPARPAPPAPPRPAPPVRDEEEHTIVLGDVKATRGPALLKTLLGSCVSACIYDPETGVGGMNHFSLPGVSDEGVSARYGAHAIEMLITAVMKKGADRDRLRAKVFGGGKVLDVASEHLNVGARNAEFVLKYLGAEGIPVVGQSLGGTRGMVVRFRPHTGQAQMKPLAGRDLRPVIEREEEFGRNLLQRVEAPPDDDITLF
;
A
#
# COMPACT_ATOMS: atom_id res chain seq x y z
N MET A 1 -42.29 -9.59 19.65
CA MET A 1 -41.74 -8.22 19.58
C MET A 1 -40.81 -8.05 20.75
N THR A 2 -39.53 -8.29 20.52
CA THR A 2 -38.45 -8.19 21.51
C THR A 2 -37.57 -7.04 21.04
N PRO A 3 -37.26 -6.05 21.88
CA PRO A 3 -36.56 -4.86 21.46
C PRO A 3 -35.13 -5.21 21.06
N THR A 4 -34.71 -4.73 19.91
CA THR A 4 -33.33 -4.77 19.40
C THR A 4 -32.42 -4.06 20.40
N HIS A 5 -31.44 -4.78 20.94
CA HIS A 5 -30.36 -4.20 21.73
C HIS A 5 -29.47 -3.36 20.82
N ASP A 6 -29.59 -2.03 20.91
CA ASP A 6 -28.54 -1.09 20.50
C ASP A 6 -27.33 -1.33 21.43
N THR A 7 -26.30 -2.02 20.93
CA THR A 7 -25.02 -2.16 21.63
C THR A 7 -24.28 -0.82 21.57
N ASN A 8 -24.52 0.02 22.57
CA ASN A 8 -23.76 1.25 22.82
C ASN A 8 -22.41 0.90 23.47
N GLU A 9 -21.38 0.65 22.66
CA GLU A 9 -20.00 0.65 23.15
C GLU A 9 -19.48 2.09 23.23
N VAL A 10 -19.30 2.58 24.45
CA VAL A 10 -18.65 3.86 24.74
C VAL A 10 -17.15 3.67 24.54
N THR A 11 -16.60 4.31 23.51
CA THR A 11 -15.15 4.27 23.23
C THR A 11 -14.38 5.19 24.17
N ALA A 12 -13.05 5.00 24.26
CA ALA A 12 -12.09 5.82 25.03
C ALA A 12 -12.16 7.35 24.78
N SER A 13 -12.97 7.79 23.80
CA SER A 13 -13.22 9.17 23.45
C SER A 13 -14.33 9.86 24.28
N GLY A 14 -15.09 9.09 25.07
CA GLY A 14 -16.28 9.55 25.81
C GLY A 14 -17.55 9.63 24.97
N PHE A 15 -17.47 9.33 23.67
CA PHE A 15 -18.60 9.30 22.75
C PHE A 15 -18.75 7.91 22.12
N ALA A 16 -19.99 7.44 21.99
CA ALA A 16 -20.32 6.24 21.23
C ALA A 16 -20.61 6.64 19.77
N LEU A 17 -19.94 5.98 18.82
CA LEU A 17 -20.16 6.19 17.38
C LEU A 17 -21.06 5.07 16.85
N ARG A 18 -22.33 5.39 16.59
CA ARG A 18 -23.31 4.40 16.11
C ARG A 18 -23.06 4.03 14.65
N ASP A 19 -23.53 2.85 14.25
CA ASP A 19 -23.39 2.30 12.89
C ASP A 19 -23.88 3.28 11.82
N ALA A 20 -25.11 3.78 11.96
CA ALA A 20 -25.68 4.75 11.03
C ALA A 20 -24.89 6.06 10.97
N GLU A 21 -24.26 6.50 12.08
CA GLU A 21 -23.43 7.72 12.10
C GLU A 21 -22.09 7.49 11.42
N PHE A 22 -21.46 6.33 11.66
CA PHE A 22 -20.22 5.94 11.00
C PHE A 22 -20.41 5.82 9.48
N GLU A 23 -21.46 5.12 9.04
CA GLU A 23 -21.80 5.00 7.62
C GLU A 23 -22.06 6.37 6.97
N ALA A 24 -22.81 7.25 7.65
CA ALA A 24 -23.08 8.59 7.15
C ALA A 24 -21.82 9.47 7.06
N ILE A 25 -20.89 9.33 8.00
CA ILE A 25 -19.57 9.99 7.98
C ILE A 25 -18.74 9.47 6.81
N CYS A 26 -18.65 8.15 6.63
CA CYS A 26 -17.91 7.53 5.54
C CYS A 26 -18.47 7.93 4.17
N ALA A 27 -19.80 7.89 4.02
CA ALA A 27 -20.48 8.32 2.80
C ALA A 27 -20.20 9.80 2.50
N TYR A 28 -20.27 10.67 3.51
CA TYR A 28 -19.99 12.09 3.34
C TYR A 28 -18.53 12.36 2.97
N LEU A 29 -17.57 11.69 3.62
CA LEU A 29 -16.15 11.82 3.29
C LEU A 29 -15.86 11.32 1.86
N TYR A 30 -16.47 10.21 1.46
CA TYR A 30 -16.35 9.68 0.11
C TYR A 30 -16.91 10.65 -0.94
N GLU A 31 -18.09 11.22 -0.69
CA GLU A 31 -18.70 12.21 -1.58
C GLU A 31 -17.83 13.46 -1.75
N GLU A 32 -17.29 13.99 -0.65
CA GLU A 32 -16.52 15.23 -0.66
C GLU A 32 -15.11 15.05 -1.24
N VAL A 33 -14.40 13.97 -0.90
CA VAL A 33 -12.95 13.82 -1.21
C VAL A 33 -12.54 12.43 -1.72
N GLY A 34 -13.50 11.51 -1.90
CA GLY A 34 -13.27 10.20 -2.53
C GLY A 34 -12.63 9.15 -1.63
N ILE A 35 -12.32 9.48 -0.38
CA ILE A 35 -11.66 8.57 0.56
C ILE A 35 -12.66 7.50 1.01
N ALA A 36 -12.35 6.25 0.69
CA ALA A 36 -13.11 5.09 1.16
C ALA A 36 -12.56 4.59 2.50
N LEU A 37 -13.36 4.66 3.55
CA LEU A 37 -13.03 4.13 4.88
C LEU A 37 -13.77 2.82 5.13
N GLY A 38 -13.02 1.75 5.42
CA GLY A 38 -13.57 0.47 5.87
C GLY A 38 -13.93 0.46 7.35
N GLY A 39 -14.74 -0.52 7.78
CA GLY A 39 -15.23 -0.65 9.17
C GLY A 39 -14.13 -0.68 10.23
N THR A 40 -12.95 -1.22 9.90
CA THR A 40 -11.78 -1.26 10.80
C THR A 40 -11.20 0.13 11.15
N LYS A 41 -11.69 1.19 10.49
CA LYS A 41 -11.30 2.58 10.76
C LYS A 41 -12.27 3.30 11.72
N ARG A 42 -13.28 2.63 12.26
CA ARG A 42 -14.24 3.20 13.23
C ARG A 42 -13.55 3.92 14.38
N ASP A 43 -12.61 3.27 15.05
CA ASP A 43 -11.97 3.86 16.23
C ASP A 43 -11.14 5.09 15.87
N MET A 44 -10.48 5.06 14.70
CA MET A 44 -9.76 6.21 14.17
C MET A 44 -10.73 7.37 13.90
N VAL A 45 -11.86 7.11 13.25
CA VAL A 45 -12.89 8.13 12.98
C VAL A 45 -13.42 8.72 14.29
N SER A 46 -13.82 7.85 15.23
CA SER A 46 -14.33 8.24 16.55
C SER A 46 -13.31 9.12 17.29
N SER A 47 -12.07 8.63 17.45
CA SER A 47 -11.01 9.32 18.19
C SER A 47 -10.67 10.69 17.60
N ARG A 48 -10.58 10.80 16.27
CA ARG A 48 -10.20 12.05 15.60
C ARG A 48 -11.32 13.07 15.59
N LEU A 49 -12.56 12.66 15.35
CA LEU A 49 -13.71 13.57 15.34
C LEU A 49 -14.17 13.95 16.76
N ALA A 50 -13.95 13.11 17.77
CA ALA A 50 -14.33 13.41 19.16
C ALA A 50 -13.72 14.73 19.68
N LYS A 51 -12.54 15.11 19.19
CA LYS A 51 -11.94 16.42 19.50
C LYS A 51 -12.81 17.59 19.00
N ARG A 52 -13.42 17.43 17.83
CA ARG A 52 -14.34 18.42 17.24
C ARG A 52 -15.67 18.46 17.99
N LEU A 53 -16.21 17.30 18.39
CA LEU A 53 -17.41 17.23 19.24
C LEU A 53 -17.22 18.01 20.54
N ARG A 54 -16.09 17.79 21.25
CA ARG A 54 -15.74 18.54 22.46
C ARG A 54 -15.59 20.04 22.21
N HIS A 55 -14.96 20.42 21.10
CA HIS A 55 -14.77 21.83 20.75
C HIS A 55 -16.11 22.59 20.63
N PHE A 56 -17.15 21.93 20.11
CA PHE A 56 -18.48 22.53 19.96
C PHE A 56 -19.47 22.16 21.08
N GLY A 57 -19.07 21.36 22.06
CA GLY A 57 -19.97 20.86 23.12
C GLY A 57 -21.13 20.01 22.59
N LEU A 58 -20.89 19.21 21.53
CA LEU A 58 -21.90 18.34 20.92
C LEU A 58 -21.94 16.97 21.59
N ASN A 59 -23.11 16.33 21.60
CA ASN A 59 -23.33 15.07 22.31
C ASN A 59 -23.32 13.84 21.39
N SER A 60 -23.35 14.04 20.06
CA SER A 60 -23.35 12.94 19.10
C SER A 60 -22.62 13.27 17.80
N PHE A 61 -22.15 12.23 17.12
CA PHE A 61 -21.53 12.35 15.80
C PHE A 61 -22.56 12.77 14.73
N GLY A 62 -23.83 12.40 14.88
CA GLY A 62 -24.91 12.85 14.01
C GLY A 62 -25.16 14.35 14.12
N GLU A 63 -25.11 14.94 15.32
CA GLU A 63 -25.16 16.40 15.51
C GLU A 63 -23.99 17.09 14.82
N TYR A 64 -22.79 16.54 14.98
CA TYR A 64 -21.60 17.06 14.34
C TYR A 64 -21.68 16.98 12.81
N LEU A 65 -22.12 15.86 12.24
CA LEU A 65 -22.28 15.73 10.79
C LEU A 65 -23.36 16.68 10.23
N ARG A 66 -24.46 16.90 10.97
CA ARG A 66 -25.45 17.92 10.60
C ARG A 66 -24.83 19.31 10.57
N ARG A 67 -23.99 19.64 11.56
CA ARG A 67 -23.26 20.92 11.60
C ARG A 67 -22.31 21.08 10.41
N VAL A 68 -21.55 20.04 10.07
CA VAL A 68 -20.64 20.04 8.92
C VAL A 68 -21.40 20.28 7.60
N ARG A 69 -22.57 19.66 7.45
CA ARG A 69 -23.42 19.81 6.25
C ARG A 69 -24.16 21.15 6.17
N ALA A 70 -24.46 21.76 7.31
CA ALA A 70 -25.23 22.99 7.36
C ALA A 70 -24.36 24.20 6.98
N GLY A 71 -24.34 24.58 5.69
CA GLY A 71 -23.94 25.93 5.23
C GLY A 71 -22.50 26.37 5.50
N ASP A 72 -21.60 25.47 5.91
CA ASP A 72 -20.17 25.72 6.18
C ASP A 72 -19.84 26.99 7.02
N PRO A 73 -20.43 27.14 8.22
CA PRO A 73 -20.48 28.42 8.93
C PRO A 73 -19.12 28.99 9.37
N VAL A 74 -18.05 28.18 9.41
CA VAL A 74 -16.70 28.60 9.85
C VAL A 74 -15.57 27.83 9.12
N GLY A 75 -15.85 27.11 8.03
CA GLY A 75 -14.87 26.19 7.42
C GLY A 75 -14.78 24.82 8.10
N GLU A 76 -15.82 24.42 8.84
CA GLU A 76 -15.84 23.14 9.58
C GLU A 76 -15.80 21.93 8.65
N ARG A 77 -16.31 22.07 7.43
CA ARG A 77 -16.16 21.05 6.40
C ARG A 77 -14.69 20.70 6.17
N GLN A 78 -13.82 21.71 6.14
CA GLN A 78 -12.40 21.50 5.93
C GLN A 78 -11.75 20.82 7.14
N GLU A 79 -12.12 21.21 8.36
CA GLU A 79 -11.63 20.57 9.58
C GLU A 79 -12.06 19.11 9.69
N PHE A 80 -13.27 18.79 9.27
CA PHE A 80 -13.74 17.41 9.13
C PHE A 80 -12.83 16.59 8.20
N ILE A 81 -12.47 17.15 7.04
CA ILE A 81 -11.57 16.50 6.08
C ILE A 81 -10.17 16.33 6.69
N ASN A 82 -9.58 17.40 7.25
CA ASN A 82 -8.26 17.38 7.91
C ASN A 82 -8.17 16.32 9.02
N CYS A 83 -9.26 16.07 9.74
CA CYS A 83 -9.28 15.03 10.76
C CYS A 83 -9.20 13.62 10.18
N LEU A 84 -9.72 13.37 8.98
CA LEU A 84 -9.89 12.02 8.43
C LEU A 84 -8.85 11.64 7.37
N THR A 85 -8.00 12.58 6.94
CA THR A 85 -6.83 12.34 6.10
C THR A 85 -5.72 11.59 6.83
N THR A 86 -4.88 10.86 6.10
CA THR A 86 -3.72 10.15 6.68
C THR A 86 -2.44 10.64 6.02
N ASN A 87 -1.58 11.28 6.82
CA ASN A 87 -0.55 12.18 6.31
C ASN A 87 0.89 11.67 6.52
N LYS A 88 1.12 10.35 6.55
CA LYS A 88 2.47 9.81 6.80
C LYS A 88 3.37 10.00 5.57
N THR A 89 4.42 10.80 5.75
CA THR A 89 5.45 11.07 4.75
C THR A 89 6.80 11.31 5.41
N ASP A 90 7.88 11.09 4.65
CA ASP A 90 9.27 11.21 5.08
C ASP A 90 10.12 11.74 3.91
N PHE A 91 11.21 12.44 4.22
CA PHE A 91 12.15 12.91 3.19
C PHE A 91 12.75 11.72 2.44
N PHE A 92 12.95 11.86 1.13
CA PHE A 92 13.52 10.80 0.28
C PHE A 92 12.83 9.42 0.36
N ARG A 93 11.55 9.35 0.76
CA ARG A 93 10.74 8.13 0.63
C ARG A 93 10.78 7.66 -0.82
N GLU A 94 11.07 6.38 -1.09
CA GLU A 94 11.33 5.84 -2.45
C GLU A 94 12.46 6.58 -3.17
N PRO A 95 13.71 6.46 -2.69
CA PRO A 95 14.84 7.23 -3.20
C PRO A 95 15.10 6.99 -4.69
N HIS A 96 14.71 5.82 -5.22
CA HIS A 96 14.86 5.47 -6.64
C HIS A 96 14.08 6.40 -7.58
N HIS A 97 12.98 7.01 -7.14
CA HIS A 97 12.24 7.98 -7.95
C HIS A 97 13.03 9.27 -8.18
N PHE A 98 13.69 9.78 -7.14
CA PHE A 98 14.52 10.99 -7.25
C PHE A 98 15.80 10.72 -8.04
N ALA A 99 16.36 9.51 -7.92
CA ALA A 99 17.44 9.06 -8.79
C ALA A 99 17.00 9.04 -10.26
N PHE A 100 15.82 8.48 -10.59
CA PHE A 100 15.28 8.48 -11.95
C PHE A 100 15.05 9.90 -12.49
N LEU A 101 14.53 10.80 -11.65
CA LEU A 101 14.37 12.21 -12.02
C LEU A 101 15.72 12.86 -12.37
N ARG A 102 16.74 12.66 -11.52
CA ARG A 102 18.09 13.22 -11.69
C ARG A 102 18.86 12.61 -12.88
N ASP A 103 18.83 11.29 -13.01
CA ASP A 103 19.73 10.55 -13.90
C ASP A 103 19.11 10.24 -15.26
N THR A 104 17.78 10.27 -15.37
CA THR A 104 17.07 9.94 -16.61
C THR A 104 16.34 11.16 -17.17
N ILE A 105 15.47 11.79 -16.37
CA ILE A 105 14.57 12.84 -16.87
C ILE A 105 15.35 14.13 -17.14
N VAL A 106 16.16 14.61 -16.19
CA VAL A 106 16.91 15.86 -16.35
C VAL A 106 17.88 15.82 -17.56
N PRO A 107 18.69 14.77 -17.77
CA PRO A 107 19.54 14.67 -18.95
C PRO A 107 18.75 14.65 -20.26
N ARG A 108 17.59 13.98 -20.30
CA ARG A 108 16.71 13.98 -21.47
C ARG A 108 16.17 15.37 -21.78
N LEU A 109 15.71 16.11 -20.77
CA LEU A 109 15.23 17.49 -20.93
C LEU A 109 16.35 18.40 -21.45
N ARG A 110 17.56 18.24 -20.90
CA ARG A 110 18.76 18.98 -21.34
C ARG A 110 19.10 18.69 -22.80
N ALA A 111 19.09 17.43 -23.20
CA ALA A 111 19.35 17.01 -24.59
C ALA A 111 18.30 17.58 -25.57
N ALA A 112 17.05 17.73 -25.11
CA ALA A 112 15.98 18.36 -25.88
C ALA A 112 16.03 19.91 -25.89
N GLY A 113 17.02 20.53 -25.23
CA GLY A 113 17.11 21.99 -25.08
C GLY A 113 16.01 22.59 -24.20
N LYS A 114 15.23 21.76 -23.49
CA LYS A 114 14.13 22.20 -22.63
C LYS A 114 14.67 22.53 -21.24
N LYS A 115 14.78 23.84 -20.94
CA LYS A 115 15.23 24.35 -19.63
C LYS A 115 14.10 24.69 -18.66
N ARG A 116 12.84 24.53 -19.07
CA ARG A 116 11.66 24.73 -18.23
C ARG A 116 11.19 23.38 -17.68
N VAL A 117 11.07 23.27 -16.37
CA VAL A 117 10.58 22.07 -15.67
C VAL A 117 9.38 22.43 -14.82
N ARG A 118 8.28 21.70 -14.99
CA ARG A 118 7.06 21.82 -14.18
C ARG A 118 6.77 20.46 -13.55
N VAL A 119 6.81 20.43 -12.22
CA VAL A 119 6.52 19.22 -11.43
C VAL A 119 5.27 19.45 -10.59
N TRP A 120 4.44 18.42 -10.44
CA TRP A 120 3.33 18.42 -9.50
C TRP A 120 3.51 17.30 -8.48
N SER A 121 3.62 17.64 -7.19
CA SER A 121 3.46 16.70 -6.06
C SER A 121 1.99 16.74 -5.61
N ALA A 122 1.24 15.71 -5.97
CA ALA A 122 -0.19 15.55 -5.77
C ALA A 122 -0.47 14.65 -4.55
N GLY A 123 -0.86 15.26 -3.44
CA GLY A 123 -0.95 14.67 -2.10
C GLY A 123 0.36 14.84 -1.33
N CYS A 124 0.82 16.09 -1.21
CA CYS A 124 2.16 16.40 -0.70
C CYS A 124 2.30 16.32 0.83
N SER A 125 1.20 16.17 1.58
CA SER A 125 1.17 16.09 3.03
C SER A 125 1.94 17.24 3.69
N THR A 126 2.85 16.97 4.63
CA THR A 126 3.63 17.95 5.39
C THR A 126 4.84 18.51 4.63
N GLY A 127 4.96 18.25 3.32
CA GLY A 127 5.91 18.93 2.42
C GLY A 127 7.24 18.25 2.19
N GLU A 128 7.51 17.10 2.81
CA GLU A 128 8.77 16.36 2.66
C GLU A 128 9.04 15.97 1.20
N GLU A 129 8.02 15.51 0.48
CA GLU A 129 8.14 15.17 -0.95
C GLU A 129 8.50 16.40 -1.81
N PRO A 130 7.75 17.52 -1.79
CA PRO A 130 8.10 18.68 -2.61
C PRO A 130 9.45 19.30 -2.22
N TYR A 131 9.87 19.29 -0.96
CA TYR A 131 11.23 19.71 -0.61
C TYR A 131 12.31 18.74 -1.10
N THR A 132 12.02 17.43 -1.14
CA THR A 132 12.92 16.43 -1.74
C THR A 132 13.06 16.64 -3.25
N LEU A 133 11.95 16.93 -3.93
CA LEU A 133 11.94 17.32 -5.34
C LEU A 133 12.74 18.60 -5.56
N ALA A 134 12.53 19.62 -4.73
CA ALA A 134 13.22 20.89 -4.81
C ALA A 134 14.74 20.74 -4.62
N MET A 135 15.19 19.97 -3.62
CA MET A 135 16.62 19.67 -3.43
C MET A 135 17.23 18.97 -4.65
N THR A 136 16.52 17.97 -5.18
CA THR A 136 16.97 17.16 -6.31
C THR A 136 17.10 18.02 -7.58
N LEU A 137 16.07 18.84 -7.87
CA LEU A 137 16.04 19.69 -9.05
C LEU A 137 16.95 20.92 -8.92
N ALA A 138 17.06 21.53 -7.73
CA ALA A 138 18.00 22.63 -7.51
C ALA A 138 19.46 22.19 -7.72
N ALA A 139 19.79 20.95 -7.36
CA ALA A 139 21.10 20.37 -7.62
C ALA A 139 21.32 20.01 -9.10
N ALA A 140 20.32 19.44 -9.77
CA ALA A 140 20.45 18.92 -11.15
C ALA A 140 20.18 19.98 -12.24
N CYS A 141 19.40 21.01 -11.93
CA CYS A 141 18.94 22.08 -12.81
C CYS A 141 19.19 23.46 -12.17
N PRO A 142 20.46 23.89 -11.98
CA PRO A 142 20.76 25.17 -11.34
C PRO A 142 20.17 26.36 -12.13
N ALA A 143 19.57 27.32 -11.42
CA ALA A 143 19.04 28.54 -12.04
C ALA A 143 20.13 29.36 -12.77
N ALA A 144 21.38 29.30 -12.29
CA ALA A 144 22.54 29.93 -12.93
C ALA A 144 22.79 29.43 -14.36
N ASP A 145 22.38 28.20 -14.67
CA ASP A 145 22.48 27.62 -16.01
C ASP A 145 21.25 27.95 -16.88
N GLY A 146 20.36 28.83 -16.41
CA GLY A 146 19.15 29.28 -17.11
C GLY A 146 17.96 28.34 -17.00
N TRP A 147 17.92 27.45 -16.00
CA TRP A 147 16.76 26.59 -15.73
C TRP A 147 15.63 27.35 -15.04
N ASP A 148 14.39 27.11 -15.49
CA ASP A 148 13.16 27.59 -14.87
C ASP A 148 12.40 26.38 -14.29
N VAL A 149 12.61 26.13 -13.01
CA VAL A 149 11.98 25.03 -12.26
C VAL A 149 10.84 25.57 -11.41
N ARG A 150 9.65 24.95 -11.50
CA ARG A 150 8.54 25.18 -10.57
C ARG A 150 7.90 23.86 -10.15
N ILE A 151 7.57 23.75 -8.87
CA ILE A 151 6.93 22.61 -8.25
C ILE A 151 5.58 23.10 -7.72
N LEU A 152 4.48 22.59 -8.27
CA LEU A 152 3.19 22.68 -7.61
C LEU A 152 3.13 21.56 -6.56
N ALA A 153 2.87 21.90 -5.31
CA ALA A 153 2.63 20.95 -4.25
C ALA A 153 1.20 21.12 -3.77
N SER A 154 0.39 20.06 -3.83
CA SER A 154 -1.00 20.16 -3.41
C SER A 154 -1.43 19.04 -2.50
N ASP A 155 -2.33 19.37 -1.59
CA ASP A 155 -3.02 18.43 -0.74
C ASP A 155 -4.47 18.89 -0.54
N ILE A 156 -5.32 17.99 -0.05
CA ILE A 156 -6.67 18.34 0.38
C ILE A 156 -6.66 18.89 1.80
N ASP A 157 -5.69 18.45 2.62
CA ASP A 157 -5.55 18.82 4.02
C ASP A 157 -4.85 20.18 4.18
N THR A 158 -5.59 21.17 4.68
CA THR A 158 -5.07 22.54 4.84
C THR A 158 -4.13 22.69 6.04
N GLY A 159 -4.27 21.83 7.06
CA GLY A 159 -3.41 21.84 8.24
C GLY A 159 -1.98 21.44 7.89
N VAL A 160 -1.82 20.37 7.11
CA VAL A 160 -0.49 19.93 6.65
C VAL A 160 0.11 20.87 5.61
N LEU A 161 -0.70 21.44 4.71
CA LEU A 161 -0.24 22.45 3.74
C LEU A 161 0.33 23.70 4.43
N ALA A 162 -0.33 24.20 5.48
CA ALA A 162 0.18 25.32 6.25
C ALA A 162 1.53 24.99 6.90
N GLY A 163 1.72 23.76 7.38
CA GLY A 163 3.00 23.24 7.87
C GLY A 163 4.07 23.17 6.78
N ALA A 164 3.72 22.59 5.64
CA ALA A 164 4.61 22.45 4.48
C ALA A 164 5.11 23.80 3.96
N ALA A 165 4.23 24.80 3.87
CA ALA A 165 4.55 26.15 3.43
C ALA A 165 5.52 26.89 4.38
N ARG A 166 5.48 26.58 5.69
CA ARG A 166 6.48 27.08 6.64
C ARG A 166 7.85 26.44 6.42
N GLY A 167 7.88 25.16 6.03
CA GLY A 167 9.12 24.41 5.76
C GLY A 167 10.01 24.23 6.98
N VAL A 168 9.40 24.09 8.17
CA VAL A 168 10.11 23.89 9.44
C VAL A 168 9.82 22.48 9.95
N TYR A 169 10.87 21.74 10.26
CA TYR A 169 10.82 20.34 10.66
C TYR A 169 11.63 20.11 11.94
N ASP A 170 11.27 19.09 12.71
CA ASP A 170 12.19 18.53 13.70
C ASP A 170 13.43 17.96 13.00
N ALA A 171 14.61 18.18 13.57
CA ALA A 171 15.86 17.72 12.99
C ALA A 171 15.85 16.21 12.72
N ASP A 172 15.23 15.42 13.60
CA ASP A 172 15.10 13.97 13.45
C ASP A 172 14.30 13.55 12.21
N ARG A 173 13.37 14.38 11.74
CA ARG A 173 12.62 14.10 10.49
C ARG A 173 13.51 14.23 9.25
N THR A 174 14.66 14.89 9.36
CA THR A 174 15.63 15.04 8.26
C THR A 174 16.76 14.02 8.30
N ARG A 175 16.67 12.99 9.15
CA ARG A 175 17.72 11.95 9.29
C ARG A 175 18.09 11.25 7.98
N ASP A 176 17.13 11.11 7.08
CA ASP A 176 17.30 10.42 5.79
C ASP A 176 17.78 11.39 4.67
N VAL A 177 17.97 12.67 5.01
CA VAL A 177 18.55 13.68 4.10
C VAL A 177 20.07 13.63 4.23
N ALA A 178 20.77 13.52 3.09
CA ALA A 178 22.22 13.52 3.07
C ALA A 178 22.80 14.80 3.73
N PRO A 179 23.85 14.70 4.59
CA PRO A 179 24.34 15.84 5.37
C PRO A 179 24.75 17.07 4.56
N ASP A 180 25.28 16.86 3.37
CA ASP A 180 25.67 17.92 2.42
C ASP A 180 24.45 18.68 1.88
N LEU A 181 23.37 17.96 1.52
CA LEU A 181 22.10 18.56 1.11
C LEU A 181 21.45 19.31 2.27
N LEU A 182 21.46 18.71 3.48
CA LEU A 182 20.88 19.33 4.67
C LEU A 182 21.62 20.64 5.02
N HIS A 183 22.95 20.63 5.02
CA HIS A 183 23.76 21.82 5.28
C HIS A 183 23.53 22.92 4.24
N ARG A 184 23.43 22.53 2.95
CA ARG A 184 23.21 23.45 1.85
C ARG A 184 21.83 24.10 1.91
N TYR A 185 20.77 23.30 2.08
CA TYR A 185 19.40 23.73 1.83
C TYR A 185 18.56 24.01 3.07
N PHE A 186 19.04 23.67 4.27
CA PHE A 186 18.36 23.98 5.53
C PHE A 186 19.21 24.91 6.40
N ARG A 187 18.53 25.59 7.32
CA ARG A 187 19.12 26.33 8.44
C ARG A 187 18.77 25.60 9.73
N ARG A 188 19.72 25.45 10.64
CA ARG A 188 19.46 24.91 11.98
C ARG A 188 18.89 26.01 12.86
N GLY A 189 17.82 25.70 13.58
CA GLY A 189 17.24 26.60 14.57
C GLY A 189 18.13 26.73 15.81
N THR A 190 18.09 27.90 16.44
CA THR A 190 18.83 28.22 17.65
C THR A 190 17.88 28.78 18.71
N GLY A 191 18.31 28.83 19.97
CA GLY A 191 17.49 29.34 21.09
C GLY A 191 16.17 28.56 21.21
N ALA A 192 15.03 29.27 21.17
CA ALA A 192 13.69 28.68 21.23
C ALA A 192 13.37 27.74 20.05
N GLN A 193 14.17 27.74 18.98
CA GLN A 193 14.03 26.85 17.83
C GLN A 193 15.11 25.75 17.79
N ALA A 194 15.85 25.55 18.88
CA ALA A 194 16.82 24.46 18.97
C ALA A 194 16.14 23.11 18.70
N GLY A 195 16.81 22.22 17.96
CA GLY A 195 16.25 20.93 17.53
C GLY A 195 15.37 21.00 16.28
N LYS A 196 15.10 22.19 15.72
CA LYS A 196 14.39 22.36 14.45
C LYS A 196 15.35 22.68 13.30
N VAL A 197 14.90 22.41 12.09
CA VAL A 197 15.53 22.82 10.83
C VAL A 197 14.50 23.52 9.94
N ALA A 198 14.93 24.55 9.21
CA ALA A 198 14.08 25.33 8.33
C ALA A 198 14.63 25.35 6.90
N ALA A 199 13.78 25.04 5.92
CA ALA A 199 14.14 25.10 4.51
C ALA A 199 14.50 26.54 4.11
N ARG A 200 15.58 26.69 3.35
CA ARG A 200 16.03 28.00 2.86
C ARG A 200 15.09 28.56 1.79
N PRO A 201 15.01 29.89 1.63
CA PRO A 201 14.18 30.52 0.59
C PRO A 201 14.44 29.95 -0.81
N GLU A 202 15.69 29.66 -1.15
CA GLU A 202 16.07 29.07 -2.44
C GLU A 202 15.34 27.76 -2.80
N LEU A 203 14.91 26.96 -1.82
CA LEU A 203 14.03 25.81 -2.06
C LEU A 203 12.56 26.20 -2.04
N ARG A 204 12.16 27.02 -1.06
CA ARG A 204 10.77 27.43 -0.85
C ARG A 204 10.22 28.16 -2.08
N ASP A 205 11.03 28.98 -2.72
CA ASP A 205 10.67 29.77 -3.89
C ASP A 205 10.44 28.89 -5.14
N LEU A 206 10.92 27.64 -5.15
CA LEU A 206 10.62 26.67 -6.20
C LEU A 206 9.24 26.05 -6.04
N ILE A 207 8.63 26.13 -4.85
CA ILE A 207 7.43 25.38 -4.49
C ILE A 207 6.25 26.32 -4.30
N GLU A 208 5.18 26.06 -5.03
CA GLU A 208 3.88 26.68 -4.82
C GLU A 208 2.94 25.68 -4.14
N PHE A 209 2.49 25.99 -2.93
CA PHE A 209 1.53 25.17 -2.20
C PHE A 209 0.10 25.59 -2.55
N ARG A 210 -0.75 24.63 -2.96
CA ARG A 210 -2.18 24.88 -3.22
C ARG A 210 -3.05 23.80 -2.60
N GLN A 211 -4.21 24.19 -2.11
CA GLN A 211 -5.23 23.21 -1.76
C GLN A 211 -5.89 22.69 -3.05
N ILE A 212 -5.84 21.38 -3.28
CA ILE A 212 -6.48 20.73 -4.44
C ILE A 212 -7.16 19.44 -3.99
N ASN A 213 -8.45 19.33 -4.30
CA ASN A 213 -9.15 18.06 -4.26
C ASN A 213 -8.87 17.26 -5.55
N LEU A 214 -8.17 16.13 -5.42
CA LEU A 214 -7.82 15.30 -6.57
C LEU A 214 -9.06 14.74 -7.30
N ILE A 215 -10.16 14.49 -6.58
CA ILE A 215 -11.39 14.01 -7.22
C ILE A 215 -12.32 15.16 -7.67
N GLY A 216 -12.00 16.40 -7.32
CA GLY A 216 -12.81 17.57 -7.67
C GLY A 216 -12.96 17.71 -9.19
N SER A 217 -14.12 18.19 -9.66
CA SER A 217 -14.51 18.19 -11.08
C SER A 217 -13.54 18.90 -12.02
N GLN A 218 -12.79 19.88 -11.51
CA GLN A 218 -11.74 20.59 -12.24
C GLN A 218 -10.60 20.97 -11.31
N TRP A 219 -9.37 20.87 -11.80
CA TRP A 219 -8.23 21.50 -11.16
C TRP A 219 -7.97 22.80 -11.92
N ALA A 220 -8.01 23.95 -11.24
CA ALA A 220 -7.75 25.26 -11.86
C ALA A 220 -6.26 25.42 -12.20
N LEU A 221 -5.76 24.55 -13.09
CA LEU A 221 -4.37 24.39 -13.48
C LEU A 221 -4.22 24.69 -14.97
N ASN A 222 -3.57 25.81 -15.27
CA ASN A 222 -3.37 26.28 -16.64
C ASN A 222 -2.11 25.70 -17.30
N ALA A 223 -1.42 24.76 -16.66
CA ALA A 223 -0.10 24.28 -17.08
C ALA A 223 -0.06 22.76 -17.19
N ARG A 224 0.55 22.24 -18.26
CA ARG A 224 0.97 20.83 -18.33
C ARG A 224 2.22 20.61 -17.48
N PHE A 225 2.37 19.40 -16.97
CA PHE A 225 3.52 19.02 -16.14
C PHE A 225 4.46 18.06 -16.88
N ASP A 226 5.76 18.29 -16.74
CA ASP A 226 6.78 17.34 -17.14
C ASP A 226 6.74 16.09 -16.26
N VAL A 227 6.42 16.28 -14.98
CA VAL A 227 6.41 15.22 -13.99
C VAL A 227 5.26 15.41 -13.00
N ILE A 228 4.52 14.34 -12.74
CA ILE A 228 3.54 14.26 -11.64
C ILE A 228 3.99 13.16 -10.67
N PHE A 229 4.11 13.50 -9.39
CA PHE A 229 4.24 12.57 -8.28
C PHE A 229 2.87 12.45 -7.61
N CYS A 230 2.30 11.26 -7.57
CA CYS A 230 1.09 10.96 -6.81
C CYS A 230 1.29 9.64 -6.07
N ARG A 231 1.95 9.71 -4.91
CA ARG A 231 2.48 8.55 -4.22
C ARG A 231 1.80 8.34 -2.88
N ASN A 232 1.36 7.12 -2.63
CA ASN A 232 0.70 6.68 -1.39
C ASN A 232 -0.59 7.47 -1.08
N VAL A 233 -1.31 7.86 -2.13
CA VAL A 233 -2.56 8.62 -2.08
C VAL A 233 -3.69 7.82 -2.73
N VAL A 234 -3.44 7.21 -3.89
CA VAL A 234 -4.50 6.54 -4.65
C VAL A 234 -5.01 5.27 -3.96
N ILE A 235 -4.25 4.74 -3.01
CA ILE A 235 -4.68 3.63 -2.13
C ILE A 235 -5.93 3.93 -1.30
N TYR A 236 -6.31 5.20 -1.16
CA TYR A 236 -7.51 5.60 -0.42
C TYR A 236 -8.77 5.70 -1.30
N PHE A 237 -8.62 5.53 -2.61
CA PHE A 237 -9.69 5.65 -3.60
C PHE A 237 -10.09 4.27 -4.14
N ASP A 238 -11.37 4.11 -4.49
CA ASP A 238 -11.83 2.93 -5.22
C ASP A 238 -11.32 2.90 -6.67
N ARG A 239 -11.51 1.76 -7.35
CA ARG A 239 -10.99 1.57 -8.71
C ARG A 239 -11.56 2.57 -9.72
N GLU A 240 -12.83 2.94 -9.58
CA GLU A 240 -13.46 3.88 -10.51
C GLU A 240 -12.87 5.28 -10.36
N THR A 241 -12.71 5.73 -9.12
CA THR A 241 -12.11 7.01 -8.76
C THR A 241 -10.63 7.06 -9.17
N GLN A 242 -9.89 5.97 -8.94
CA GLN A 242 -8.52 5.82 -9.44
C GLN A 242 -8.47 5.96 -10.97
N HIS A 243 -9.35 5.29 -11.70
CA HIS A 243 -9.38 5.34 -13.17
C HIS A 243 -9.65 6.77 -13.69
N ARG A 244 -10.64 7.46 -13.11
CA ARG A 244 -10.94 8.86 -13.46
C ARG A 244 -9.75 9.78 -13.15
N LEU A 245 -9.13 9.62 -11.98
CA LEU A 245 -7.98 10.41 -11.56
C LEU A 245 -6.78 10.23 -12.50
N LEU A 246 -6.40 8.97 -12.77
CA LEU A 246 -5.24 8.65 -13.60
C LEU A 246 -5.43 9.08 -15.06
N THR A 247 -6.65 8.96 -15.61
CA THR A 247 -7.00 9.51 -16.93
C THR A 247 -6.78 11.03 -16.98
N ARG A 248 -7.19 11.75 -15.92
CA ARG A 248 -6.98 13.20 -15.83
C ARG A 248 -5.51 13.57 -15.65
N PHE A 249 -4.73 12.79 -14.90
CA PHE A 249 -3.28 12.98 -14.84
C PHE A 249 -2.62 12.81 -16.20
N ALA A 250 -3.00 11.80 -16.98
CA ALA A 250 -2.51 11.63 -18.35
C ALA A 250 -2.82 12.87 -19.21
N ALA A 251 -4.01 13.44 -19.07
CA ALA A 251 -4.40 14.66 -19.76
C ALA A 251 -3.63 15.92 -19.29
N GLN A 252 -3.15 15.96 -18.05
CA GLN A 252 -2.37 17.07 -17.50
C GLN A 252 -0.86 16.92 -17.74
N LEU A 253 -0.37 15.72 -18.06
CA LEU A 253 1.02 15.51 -18.40
C LEU A 253 1.38 16.10 -19.77
N ASP A 254 2.63 16.52 -19.90
CA ASP A 254 3.29 16.66 -21.20
C ASP A 254 3.28 15.29 -21.91
N PRO A 255 3.16 15.20 -23.25
CA PRO A 255 3.23 13.93 -23.96
C PRO A 255 4.50 13.11 -23.68
N ASN A 256 5.61 13.78 -23.33
CA ASN A 256 6.86 13.15 -22.91
C ASN A 256 7.05 13.13 -21.38
N GLY A 257 5.99 13.39 -20.62
CA GLY A 257 6.01 13.50 -19.18
C GLY A 257 6.01 12.14 -18.46
N TYR A 258 6.16 12.21 -17.15
CA TYR A 258 6.29 11.04 -16.29
C TYR A 258 5.34 11.11 -15.09
N LEU A 259 4.73 9.98 -14.76
CA LEU A 259 3.93 9.78 -13.56
C LEU A 259 4.66 8.84 -12.59
N PHE A 260 4.80 9.26 -11.34
CA PHE A 260 5.39 8.49 -10.25
C PHE A 260 4.31 8.10 -9.25
N MET A 261 4.16 6.80 -9.03
CA MET A 261 3.21 6.20 -8.09
C MET A 261 3.97 5.58 -6.91
N GLY A 262 3.32 5.37 -5.77
CA GLY A 262 3.96 4.75 -4.61
C GLY A 262 4.15 3.24 -4.79
N HIS A 263 5.05 2.64 -4.02
CA HIS A 263 5.40 1.21 -4.10
C HIS A 263 4.21 0.24 -4.24
N SER A 264 3.10 0.49 -3.53
CA SER A 264 1.92 -0.38 -3.51
C SER A 264 0.85 -0.01 -4.56
N GLU A 265 1.13 0.95 -5.44
CA GLU A 265 0.15 1.59 -6.33
C GLU A 265 0.40 1.24 -7.79
N ASN A 266 0.40 -0.06 -8.09
CA ASN A 266 0.60 -0.53 -9.45
C ASN A 266 -0.65 -0.29 -10.34
N ILE A 267 -0.43 0.38 -11.48
CA ILE A 267 -1.49 0.75 -12.44
C ILE A 267 -1.43 -0.04 -13.76
N HIS A 268 -0.98 -1.30 -13.76
CA HIS A 268 -0.97 -2.15 -14.97
C HIS A 268 -2.33 -2.23 -15.70
N TRP A 269 -3.44 -2.11 -14.97
CA TRP A 269 -4.80 -2.07 -15.52
C TRP A 269 -5.11 -0.79 -16.31
N MET A 270 -4.27 0.24 -16.22
CA MET A 270 -4.28 1.44 -17.08
C MET A 270 -3.34 1.29 -18.29
N ALA A 271 -3.05 0.07 -18.75
CA ALA A 271 -2.10 -0.17 -19.84
C ALA A 271 -2.44 0.61 -21.11
N ASP A 272 -3.71 0.86 -21.41
CA ASP A 272 -4.11 1.63 -22.58
C ASP A 272 -3.74 3.13 -22.48
N THR A 273 -3.53 3.64 -21.27
CA THR A 273 -3.21 5.04 -21.01
C THR A 273 -1.74 5.25 -20.65
N PHE A 274 -1.13 4.31 -19.94
CA PHE A 274 0.23 4.42 -19.41
C PHE A 274 1.11 3.24 -19.81
N VAL A 275 2.39 3.53 -20.04
CA VAL A 275 3.46 2.53 -20.22
C VAL A 275 4.31 2.51 -18.95
N SER A 276 4.45 1.34 -18.32
CA SER A 276 5.34 1.16 -17.16
C SER A 276 6.80 1.17 -17.60
N LEU A 277 7.64 1.87 -16.83
CA LEU A 277 9.09 1.92 -16.98
C LEU A 277 9.82 1.16 -15.86
N GLY A 278 9.08 0.44 -15.02
CA GLY A 278 9.58 -0.19 -13.80
C GLY A 278 9.69 0.78 -12.62
N GLY A 279 9.86 0.23 -11.42
CA GLY A 279 10.01 1.02 -10.18
C GLY A 279 8.90 2.04 -9.95
N THR A 280 7.64 1.67 -10.27
CA THR A 280 6.44 2.53 -10.15
C THR A 280 6.52 3.88 -10.88
N VAL A 281 7.31 3.92 -11.96
CA VAL A 281 7.39 5.04 -12.90
C VAL A 281 6.64 4.70 -14.19
N TYR A 282 5.86 5.65 -14.69
CA TYR A 282 5.03 5.49 -15.87
C TYR A 282 5.18 6.70 -16.80
N ARG A 283 4.92 6.51 -18.10
CA ARG A 283 4.74 7.61 -19.07
C ARG A 283 3.41 7.47 -19.81
N PRO A 284 2.79 8.58 -20.26
CA PRO A 284 1.63 8.50 -21.14
C PRO A 284 1.93 7.66 -22.38
N ARG A 285 0.94 6.90 -22.82
CA ARG A 285 1.01 6.17 -24.08
C ARG A 285 0.92 7.15 -25.25
N THR A 286 1.73 6.90 -26.27
CA THR A 286 1.82 7.67 -27.51
C THR A 286 1.45 6.79 -28.70
N ALA A 287 1.10 7.40 -29.84
CA ALA A 287 0.71 6.66 -31.05
C ALA A 287 1.83 5.76 -31.63
N THR A 288 3.08 6.03 -31.26
CA THR A 288 4.26 5.23 -31.67
C THR A 288 4.51 4.03 -30.77
N ASP A 289 3.82 3.94 -29.63
CA ASP A 289 3.94 2.79 -28.75
C ASP A 289 3.19 1.61 -29.35
N ALA A 290 3.81 0.42 -29.31
CA ALA A 290 3.11 -0.80 -29.68
C ALA A 290 1.79 -0.89 -28.89
N PRO A 291 0.68 -1.33 -29.53
CA PRO A 291 -0.59 -1.50 -28.84
C PRO A 291 -0.35 -2.33 -27.58
N ALA A 292 -1.05 -1.97 -26.49
CA ALA A 292 -1.00 -2.77 -25.27
C ALA A 292 -1.25 -4.22 -25.68
N ALA A 293 -0.29 -5.10 -25.44
CA ALA A 293 -0.52 -6.51 -25.67
C ALA A 293 -1.75 -6.89 -24.85
N PRO A 294 -2.75 -7.60 -25.43
CA PRO A 294 -3.79 -8.18 -24.59
C PRO A 294 -3.05 -8.95 -23.50
N GLY A 295 -3.33 -8.62 -22.23
CA GLY A 295 -2.72 -9.31 -21.10
C GLY A 295 -2.76 -10.82 -21.38
N PRO A 296 -1.67 -11.56 -21.13
CA PRO A 296 -1.47 -12.87 -21.73
C PRO A 296 -2.72 -13.74 -21.55
N ALA A 297 -3.30 -14.15 -22.68
CA ALA A 297 -4.37 -15.13 -22.68
C ALA A 297 -3.88 -16.39 -21.96
N ARG A 298 -4.68 -16.90 -21.02
CA ARG A 298 -4.38 -18.04 -20.16
C ARG A 298 -3.87 -19.23 -21.00
N PRO A 299 -2.58 -19.62 -20.93
CA PRO A 299 -2.16 -20.83 -21.61
C PRO A 299 -2.73 -22.04 -20.85
N ALA A 300 -3.15 -23.06 -21.61
CA ALA A 300 -3.52 -24.35 -21.04
C ALA A 300 -2.30 -24.93 -20.28
N PRO A 301 -2.52 -25.61 -19.13
CA PRO A 301 -1.41 -26.16 -18.36
C PRO A 301 -0.69 -27.27 -19.17
N PRO A 302 0.64 -27.21 -19.32
CA PRO A 302 1.41 -28.32 -19.87
C PRO A 302 1.44 -29.49 -18.87
N ALA A 303 1.51 -30.71 -19.39
CA ALA A 303 1.60 -31.94 -18.60
C ALA A 303 2.82 -31.92 -17.63
N PRO A 304 2.72 -32.52 -16.44
CA PRO A 304 3.83 -32.52 -15.48
C PRO A 304 5.01 -33.36 -16.01
N PRO A 305 6.26 -32.85 -15.90
CA PRO A 305 7.44 -33.63 -16.26
C PRO A 305 7.68 -34.79 -15.26
N ARG A 306 8.29 -35.87 -15.75
CA ARG A 306 8.68 -37.06 -14.97
C ARG A 306 9.62 -36.69 -13.81
N PRO A 307 9.54 -37.37 -12.65
CA PRO A 307 10.39 -37.06 -11.50
C PRO A 307 11.85 -37.46 -11.75
N ALA A 308 12.76 -36.52 -11.51
CA ALA A 308 14.20 -36.76 -11.42
C ALA A 308 14.56 -37.48 -10.10
N PRO A 309 15.66 -38.24 -10.05
CA PRO A 309 16.09 -38.97 -8.85
C PRO A 309 16.48 -38.02 -7.69
N PRO A 310 16.37 -38.45 -6.42
CA PRO A 310 16.64 -37.61 -5.26
C PRO A 310 18.15 -37.31 -5.12
N VAL A 311 18.50 -36.03 -5.03
CA VAL A 311 19.85 -35.55 -4.71
C VAL A 311 20.09 -35.73 -3.21
N ARG A 312 21.26 -36.26 -2.82
CA ARG A 312 21.54 -36.78 -1.46
C ARG A 312 21.90 -35.72 -0.40
N ASP A 313 22.04 -34.44 -0.77
CA ASP A 313 22.38 -33.34 0.14
C ASP A 313 21.45 -32.13 -0.09
N GLU A 314 20.15 -32.27 0.17
CA GLU A 314 19.19 -31.15 0.16
C GLU A 314 18.99 -30.62 1.59
N GLU A 315 19.27 -29.33 1.85
CA GLU A 315 18.93 -28.69 3.12
C GLU A 315 17.40 -28.60 3.30
N GLU A 316 16.87 -29.23 4.36
CA GLU A 316 15.44 -29.18 4.71
C GLU A 316 15.15 -27.98 5.61
N HIS A 317 14.19 -27.14 5.20
CA HIS A 317 13.72 -25.99 5.97
C HIS A 317 12.22 -26.09 6.21
N THR A 318 11.80 -25.94 7.47
CA THR A 318 10.39 -25.86 7.82
C THR A 318 9.93 -24.40 7.79
N ILE A 319 8.82 -24.12 7.09
CA ILE A 319 8.19 -22.81 6.98
C ILE A 319 6.97 -22.79 7.90
N VAL A 320 6.97 -21.88 8.88
CA VAL A 320 5.82 -21.67 9.77
C VAL A 320 4.97 -20.48 9.30
N LEU A 321 3.79 -20.30 9.90
CA LEU A 321 2.88 -19.22 9.54
C LEU A 321 3.58 -17.87 9.69
N GLY A 322 3.54 -17.05 8.64
CA GLY A 322 4.22 -15.76 8.56
C GLY A 322 5.63 -15.83 7.95
N ASP A 323 6.22 -17.02 7.83
CA ASP A 323 7.55 -17.17 7.26
C ASP A 323 7.55 -17.15 5.73
N VAL A 324 8.67 -16.65 5.21
CA VAL A 324 9.04 -16.68 3.79
C VAL A 324 10.47 -17.16 3.68
N LYS A 325 10.72 -18.15 2.80
CA LYS A 325 12.07 -18.59 2.47
C LYS A 325 12.24 -18.69 0.97
N ALA A 326 13.30 -18.07 0.46
CA ALA A 326 13.78 -18.26 -0.90
C ALA A 326 15.16 -18.91 -0.89
N THR A 327 15.46 -19.75 -1.88
CA THR A 327 16.74 -20.43 -2.04
C THR A 327 17.18 -20.39 -3.50
N ARG A 328 18.48 -20.60 -3.71
CA ARG A 328 19.09 -20.86 -5.01
C ARG A 328 19.80 -22.20 -4.88
N GLY A 329 19.48 -23.17 -5.72
CA GLY A 329 20.05 -24.51 -5.65
C GLY A 329 19.26 -25.52 -4.80
N PRO A 330 19.82 -26.71 -4.53
CA PRO A 330 19.11 -27.84 -3.92
C PRO A 330 18.66 -27.51 -2.49
N ALA A 331 17.35 -27.51 -2.26
CA ALA A 331 16.75 -27.31 -0.95
C ALA A 331 15.34 -27.91 -0.93
N LEU A 332 14.89 -28.32 0.25
CA LEU A 332 13.56 -28.85 0.49
C LEU A 332 12.82 -27.96 1.49
N LEU A 333 11.84 -27.19 1.01
CA LEU A 333 11.00 -26.37 1.87
C LEU A 333 9.77 -27.18 2.27
N LYS A 334 9.46 -27.26 3.56
CA LYS A 334 8.35 -28.05 4.11
C LYS A 334 7.42 -27.19 4.95
N THR A 335 6.11 -27.39 4.84
CA THR A 335 5.12 -26.73 5.71
C THR A 335 3.95 -27.67 6.03
N LEU A 336 3.23 -27.35 7.10
CA LEU A 336 2.00 -28.01 7.53
C LEU A 336 0.83 -27.04 7.34
N LEU A 337 -0.21 -27.47 6.64
CA LEU A 337 -1.35 -26.61 6.28
C LEU A 337 -2.68 -27.24 6.72
N GLY A 338 -3.55 -26.40 7.29
CA GLY A 338 -4.98 -26.63 7.46
C GLY A 338 -5.76 -25.61 6.62
N SER A 339 -6.43 -24.68 7.29
CA SER A 339 -7.10 -23.51 6.70
C SER A 339 -6.14 -22.48 6.09
N CYS A 340 -4.88 -22.45 6.51
CA CYS A 340 -3.82 -21.63 5.92
C CYS A 340 -3.48 -22.06 4.48
N VAL A 341 -2.84 -21.15 3.73
CA VAL A 341 -2.39 -21.39 2.35
C VAL A 341 -0.89 -21.14 2.23
N SER A 342 -0.25 -21.90 1.34
CA SER A 342 1.14 -21.72 0.95
C SER A 342 1.23 -21.48 -0.55
N ALA A 343 1.97 -20.44 -0.94
CA ALA A 343 2.41 -20.21 -2.30
C ALA A 343 3.87 -20.65 -2.46
N CYS A 344 4.12 -21.46 -3.47
CA CYS A 344 5.44 -21.92 -3.89
C CYS A 344 5.79 -21.28 -5.24
N ILE A 345 6.74 -20.35 -5.27
CA ILE A 345 7.13 -19.62 -6.49
C ILE A 345 8.52 -20.07 -6.92
N TYR A 346 8.72 -20.30 -8.22
CA TYR A 346 10.03 -20.66 -8.78
C TYR A 346 10.23 -20.15 -10.20
N ASP A 347 11.49 -19.93 -10.57
CA ASP A 347 11.94 -19.70 -11.94
C ASP A 347 12.52 -21.02 -12.49
N PRO A 348 11.93 -21.59 -13.56
CA PRO A 348 12.34 -22.88 -14.11
C PRO A 348 13.74 -22.87 -14.75
N GLU A 349 14.29 -21.69 -15.09
CA GLU A 349 15.58 -21.59 -15.77
C GLU A 349 16.75 -21.41 -14.78
N THR A 350 16.55 -20.61 -13.73
CA THR A 350 17.62 -20.24 -12.79
C THR A 350 17.74 -21.19 -11.60
N GLY A 351 16.75 -22.07 -11.38
CA GLY A 351 16.68 -22.93 -10.21
C GLY A 351 16.51 -22.15 -8.90
N VAL A 352 16.00 -20.92 -8.99
CA VAL A 352 15.68 -20.05 -7.85
C VAL A 352 14.19 -20.17 -7.54
N GLY A 353 13.85 -20.27 -6.26
CA GLY A 353 12.46 -20.23 -5.86
C GLY A 353 12.30 -20.15 -4.35
N GLY A 354 11.07 -20.20 -3.88
CA GLY A 354 10.75 -20.06 -2.47
C GLY A 354 9.34 -20.51 -2.14
N MET A 355 9.06 -20.53 -0.84
CA MET A 355 7.77 -20.90 -0.28
C MET A 355 7.43 -19.95 0.87
N ASN A 356 6.16 -19.57 0.96
CA ASN A 356 5.62 -18.88 2.12
C ASN A 356 4.54 -19.72 2.83
N HIS A 357 4.08 -19.26 3.98
CA HIS A 357 2.91 -19.80 4.66
C HIS A 357 2.15 -18.63 5.26
N PHE A 358 0.91 -18.40 4.80
CA PHE A 358 0.09 -17.31 5.31
C PHE A 358 -1.35 -17.75 5.57
N SER A 359 -2.06 -16.94 6.35
CA SER A 359 -3.49 -17.05 6.58
C SER A 359 -4.06 -15.65 6.70
N LEU A 360 -5.25 -15.43 6.15
CA LEU A 360 -5.94 -14.16 6.29
C LEU A 360 -6.58 -14.09 7.69
N PRO A 361 -6.52 -12.94 8.39
CA PRO A 361 -7.25 -12.75 9.64
C PRO A 361 -8.76 -12.95 9.45
N GLY A 362 -9.40 -13.59 10.43
CA GLY A 362 -10.79 -14.06 10.35
C GLY A 362 -11.88 -13.00 10.50
N VAL A 363 -11.55 -11.74 10.77
CA VAL A 363 -12.54 -10.69 11.10
C VAL A 363 -12.74 -9.72 9.93
N SER A 364 -13.93 -9.81 9.32
CA SER A 364 -14.74 -8.82 8.57
C SER A 364 -14.12 -7.58 7.88
N ASP A 365 -12.89 -7.63 7.37
CA ASP A 365 -12.40 -6.59 6.44
C ASP A 365 -11.53 -7.21 5.33
N GLU A 366 -12.11 -7.38 4.13
CA GLU A 366 -11.41 -7.88 2.95
C GLU A 366 -10.13 -7.07 2.66
N GLY A 367 -10.08 -5.78 3.02
CA GLY A 367 -8.92 -4.92 2.81
C GLY A 367 -7.76 -5.15 3.78
N VAL A 368 -8.01 -5.52 5.03
CA VAL A 368 -6.92 -5.88 5.99
C VAL A 368 -6.40 -7.27 5.68
N SER A 369 -7.31 -8.21 5.44
CA SER A 369 -6.97 -9.55 4.99
C SER A 369 -6.13 -9.51 3.72
N ALA A 370 -6.58 -8.78 2.69
CA ALA A 370 -5.86 -8.66 1.44
C ALA A 370 -4.47 -8.03 1.62
N ARG A 371 -4.31 -7.03 2.50
CA ARG A 371 -2.99 -6.44 2.79
C ARG A 371 -2.02 -7.43 3.43
N TYR A 372 -2.48 -8.26 4.36
CA TYR A 372 -1.66 -9.28 5.00
C TYR A 372 -1.22 -10.36 4.00
N GLY A 373 -2.17 -10.87 3.21
CA GLY A 373 -1.88 -11.85 2.17
C GLY A 373 -0.98 -11.27 1.06
N ALA A 374 -1.21 -10.01 0.67
CA ALA A 374 -0.44 -9.32 -0.34
C ALA A 374 1.01 -9.15 0.11
N HIS A 375 1.20 -8.66 1.34
CA HIS A 375 2.53 -8.52 1.93
C HIS A 375 3.29 -9.86 1.96
N ALA A 376 2.63 -10.95 2.36
CA ALA A 376 3.26 -12.27 2.44
C ALA A 376 3.69 -12.83 1.07
N ILE A 377 2.91 -12.60 0.01
CA ILE A 377 3.27 -13.04 -1.35
C ILE A 377 4.30 -12.09 -1.96
N GLU A 378 4.21 -10.79 -1.71
CA GLU A 378 5.17 -9.78 -2.16
C GLU A 378 6.57 -10.00 -1.55
N MET A 379 6.64 -10.30 -0.25
CA MET A 379 7.89 -10.70 0.40
C MET A 379 8.51 -11.93 -0.26
N LEU A 380 7.69 -12.91 -0.64
CA LEU A 380 8.14 -14.10 -1.35
C LEU A 380 8.70 -13.77 -2.74
N ILE A 381 7.96 -13.00 -3.54
CA ILE A 381 8.40 -12.54 -4.87
C ILE A 381 9.72 -11.78 -4.74
N THR A 382 9.78 -10.82 -3.80
CA THR A 382 10.99 -10.03 -3.55
C THR A 382 12.17 -10.92 -3.15
N ALA A 383 11.95 -11.91 -2.29
CA ALA A 383 12.99 -12.82 -1.82
C ALA A 383 13.54 -13.70 -2.96
N VAL A 384 12.70 -14.19 -3.87
CA VAL A 384 13.16 -14.98 -5.03
C VAL A 384 13.86 -14.10 -6.07
N MET A 385 13.35 -12.89 -6.35
CA MET A 385 13.97 -11.93 -7.25
C MET A 385 15.36 -11.49 -6.76
N LYS A 386 15.50 -11.23 -5.45
CA LYS A 386 16.81 -10.90 -4.83
C LYS A 386 17.84 -12.02 -4.97
N LYS A 387 17.38 -13.26 -5.15
CA LYS A 387 18.22 -14.44 -5.43
C LYS A 387 18.41 -14.69 -6.91
N GLY A 388 18.01 -13.77 -7.77
CA GLY A 388 18.25 -13.75 -9.22
C GLY A 388 17.28 -14.58 -10.05
N ALA A 389 16.06 -14.80 -9.55
CA ALA A 389 14.96 -15.23 -10.40
C ALA A 389 14.57 -14.11 -11.37
N ASP A 390 14.09 -14.49 -12.56
CA ASP A 390 13.48 -13.56 -13.51
C ASP A 390 11.97 -13.51 -13.29
N ARG A 391 11.42 -12.29 -13.21
CA ARG A 391 10.02 -12.05 -12.89
C ARG A 391 9.08 -12.63 -13.93
N ASP A 392 9.43 -12.49 -15.21
CA ASP A 392 8.56 -12.87 -16.33
C ASP A 392 8.48 -14.39 -16.51
N ARG A 393 9.41 -15.12 -15.87
CA ARG A 393 9.48 -16.59 -15.91
C ARG A 393 8.91 -17.26 -14.65
N LEU A 394 8.52 -16.48 -13.63
CA LEU A 394 8.03 -17.05 -12.39
C LEU A 394 6.80 -17.92 -12.63
N ARG A 395 6.76 -19.07 -11.94
CA ARG A 395 5.62 -19.99 -11.91
C ARG A 395 5.26 -20.27 -10.47
N ALA A 396 3.97 -20.39 -10.20
CA ALA A 396 3.46 -20.66 -8.87
C ALA A 396 2.80 -22.03 -8.75
N LYS A 397 2.93 -22.65 -7.58
CA LYS A 397 2.08 -23.76 -7.13
C LYS A 397 1.49 -23.41 -5.77
N VAL A 398 0.21 -23.71 -5.56
CA VAL A 398 -0.52 -23.29 -4.35
C VAL A 398 -1.18 -24.47 -3.64
N PHE A 399 -1.09 -24.49 -2.32
CA PHE A 399 -1.57 -25.61 -1.51
C PHE A 399 -2.25 -25.12 -0.23
N GLY A 400 -3.20 -25.87 0.33
CA GLY A 400 -3.84 -25.59 1.63
C GLY A 400 -5.29 -25.13 1.52
N GLY A 401 -5.76 -24.29 2.44
CA GLY A 401 -7.14 -23.78 2.42
C GLY A 401 -8.21 -24.82 2.80
N GLY A 402 -7.82 -25.89 3.50
CA GLY A 402 -8.73 -26.95 3.95
C GLY A 402 -9.54 -26.58 5.20
N LYS A 403 -10.57 -27.36 5.50
CA LYS A 403 -11.38 -27.26 6.73
C LYS A 403 -11.01 -28.42 7.66
N VAL A 404 -10.16 -28.19 8.66
CA VAL A 404 -9.63 -29.27 9.53
C VAL A 404 -10.44 -29.42 10.82
N LEU A 405 -11.17 -28.38 11.26
CA LEU A 405 -12.07 -28.42 12.41
C LEU A 405 -13.55 -28.38 11.99
N ASP A 406 -14.36 -29.26 12.60
CA ASP A 406 -15.82 -29.38 12.39
C ASP A 406 -16.57 -28.55 13.46
N VAL A 407 -16.27 -27.25 13.57
CA VAL A 407 -16.98 -26.36 14.50
C VAL A 407 -18.23 -25.83 13.82
N ALA A 408 -19.40 -26.16 14.38
CA ALA A 408 -20.74 -25.83 13.90
C ALA A 408 -21.08 -24.33 13.99
N SER A 409 -20.35 -23.51 13.23
CA SER A 409 -20.66 -22.10 13.03
C SER A 409 -20.60 -21.78 11.55
N GLU A 410 -21.75 -21.44 10.96
CA GLU A 410 -21.91 -21.10 9.53
C GLU A 410 -21.11 -19.86 9.05
N HIS A 411 -20.27 -19.25 9.91
CA HIS A 411 -19.68 -17.93 9.68
C HIS A 411 -18.16 -17.86 9.41
N LEU A 412 -17.38 -18.95 9.36
CA LEU A 412 -15.92 -18.83 9.16
C LEU A 412 -15.35 -19.79 8.11
N ASN A 413 -15.58 -19.51 6.82
CA ASN A 413 -14.93 -20.22 5.71
C ASN A 413 -13.52 -19.65 5.39
N VAL A 414 -12.64 -19.61 6.39
CA VAL A 414 -11.28 -19.01 6.29
C VAL A 414 -10.43 -19.69 5.20
N GLY A 415 -10.51 -21.02 5.10
CA GLY A 415 -9.77 -21.79 4.10
C GLY A 415 -10.13 -21.43 2.66
N ALA A 416 -11.42 -21.29 2.35
CA ALA A 416 -11.84 -20.89 1.00
C ALA A 416 -11.43 -19.44 0.67
N ARG A 417 -11.52 -18.52 1.63
CA ARG A 417 -11.07 -17.13 1.45
C ARG A 417 -9.57 -17.05 1.18
N ASN A 418 -8.77 -17.82 1.91
CA ASN A 418 -7.32 -17.90 1.69
C ASN A 418 -7.00 -18.44 0.28
N ALA A 419 -7.73 -19.47 -0.16
CA ALA A 419 -7.58 -20.08 -1.48
C ALA A 419 -7.98 -19.12 -2.62
N GLU A 420 -9.09 -18.41 -2.48
CA GLU A 420 -9.52 -17.43 -3.47
C GLU A 420 -8.54 -16.27 -3.57
N PHE A 421 -8.09 -15.75 -2.41
CA PHE A 421 -7.13 -14.65 -2.34
C PHE A 421 -5.83 -14.97 -3.06
N VAL A 422 -5.22 -16.14 -2.79
CA VAL A 422 -3.91 -16.49 -3.39
C VAL A 422 -3.99 -16.56 -4.91
N LEU A 423 -5.09 -17.10 -5.44
CA LEU A 423 -5.30 -17.25 -6.88
C LEU A 423 -5.52 -15.88 -7.54
N LYS A 424 -6.35 -15.03 -6.93
CA LYS A 424 -6.62 -13.68 -7.42
C LYS A 424 -5.35 -12.82 -7.41
N TYR A 425 -4.56 -12.91 -6.33
CA TYR A 425 -3.33 -12.14 -6.19
C TYR A 425 -2.27 -12.58 -7.20
N LEU A 426 -1.97 -13.88 -7.31
CA LEU A 426 -1.00 -14.38 -8.28
C LEU A 426 -1.41 -14.09 -9.73
N GLY A 427 -2.72 -14.18 -10.03
CA GLY A 427 -3.25 -13.78 -11.33
C GLY A 427 -3.06 -12.29 -11.63
N ALA A 428 -3.29 -11.42 -10.64
CA ALA A 428 -3.04 -9.98 -10.77
C ALA A 428 -1.55 -9.65 -10.94
N GLU A 429 -0.67 -10.43 -10.33
CA GLU A 429 0.79 -10.31 -10.45
C GLU A 429 1.34 -10.91 -11.77
N GLY A 430 0.49 -11.49 -12.61
CA GLY A 430 0.91 -12.14 -13.86
C GLY A 430 1.71 -13.42 -13.67
N ILE A 431 1.68 -14.03 -12.47
CA ILE A 431 2.43 -15.26 -12.15
C ILE A 431 1.51 -16.47 -12.40
N PRO A 432 1.75 -17.28 -13.44
CA PRO A 432 0.91 -18.42 -13.76
C PRO A 432 0.94 -19.49 -12.65
N VAL A 433 -0.24 -19.89 -12.18
CA VAL A 433 -0.42 -21.02 -11.27
C VAL A 433 -0.43 -22.31 -12.10
N VAL A 434 0.68 -23.06 -12.05
CA VAL A 434 0.91 -24.29 -12.85
C VAL A 434 0.57 -25.58 -12.09
N GLY A 435 0.13 -25.46 -10.84
CA GLY A 435 -0.34 -26.59 -10.04
C GLY A 435 -1.00 -26.11 -8.76
N GLN A 436 -2.11 -26.73 -8.37
CA GLN A 436 -2.83 -26.35 -7.16
C GLN A 436 -3.43 -27.55 -6.45
N SER A 437 -3.50 -27.50 -5.14
CA SER A 437 -4.43 -28.31 -4.36
C SER A 437 -4.94 -27.51 -3.18
N LEU A 438 -6.11 -26.92 -3.38
CA LEU A 438 -6.77 -26.02 -2.45
C LEU A 438 -8.08 -26.64 -1.94
N GLY A 439 -8.40 -26.43 -0.67
CA GLY A 439 -9.60 -26.98 -0.02
C GLY A 439 -9.37 -28.34 0.64
N GLY A 440 -10.46 -29.11 0.80
CA GLY A 440 -10.46 -30.43 1.45
C GLY A 440 -10.75 -30.38 2.95
N THR A 441 -10.83 -31.55 3.59
CA THR A 441 -11.23 -31.71 5.01
C THR A 441 -10.10 -32.24 5.90
N ARG A 442 -8.87 -32.31 5.39
CA ARG A 442 -7.72 -32.91 6.09
C ARG A 442 -6.54 -31.97 6.03
N GLY A 443 -5.83 -31.84 7.14
CA GLY A 443 -4.54 -31.15 7.17
C GLY A 443 -3.50 -31.89 6.31
N MET A 444 -2.52 -31.14 5.82
CA MET A 444 -1.60 -31.56 4.77
C MET A 444 -0.16 -31.16 5.06
N VAL A 445 0.79 -32.04 4.72
CA VAL A 445 2.21 -31.70 4.61
C VAL A 445 2.50 -31.34 3.16
N VAL A 446 3.06 -30.15 2.94
CA VAL A 446 3.58 -29.73 1.64
C VAL A 446 5.10 -29.77 1.69
N ARG A 447 5.70 -30.37 0.65
CA ARG A 447 7.14 -30.44 0.44
C ARG A 447 7.45 -29.89 -0.94
N PHE A 448 8.23 -28.82 -1.01
CA PHE A 448 8.54 -28.10 -2.23
C PHE A 448 10.05 -28.04 -2.46
N ARG A 449 10.49 -28.34 -3.67
CA ARG A 449 11.87 -28.19 -4.15
C ARG A 449 11.93 -26.99 -5.09
N PRO A 450 12.42 -25.83 -4.62
CA PRO A 450 12.46 -24.61 -5.43
C PRO A 450 13.21 -24.76 -6.75
N HIS A 451 14.35 -25.44 -6.73
CA HIS A 451 15.23 -25.58 -7.90
C HIS A 451 14.66 -26.41 -9.05
N THR A 452 13.70 -27.29 -8.79
CA THR A 452 13.01 -28.11 -9.83
C THR A 452 11.54 -27.72 -9.99
N GLY A 453 11.01 -26.89 -9.10
CA GLY A 453 9.57 -26.65 -8.97
C GLY A 453 8.78 -27.89 -8.54
N GLN A 454 9.42 -28.98 -8.12
CA GLN A 454 8.72 -30.20 -7.70
C GLN A 454 8.00 -29.95 -6.37
N ALA A 455 6.72 -30.31 -6.30
CA ALA A 455 5.93 -30.23 -5.08
C ALA A 455 5.30 -31.61 -4.79
N GLN A 456 5.32 -32.01 -3.53
CA GLN A 456 4.65 -33.20 -3.03
C GLN A 456 3.74 -32.80 -1.88
N MET A 457 2.53 -33.34 -1.88
CA MET A 457 1.53 -33.13 -0.85
C MET A 457 1.16 -34.48 -0.23
N LYS A 458 1.11 -34.57 1.10
CA LYS A 458 0.69 -35.78 1.82
C LYS A 458 -0.33 -35.42 2.89
N PRO A 459 -1.49 -36.10 2.95
CA PRO A 459 -2.42 -35.94 4.06
C PRO A 459 -1.76 -36.28 5.40
N LEU A 460 -2.10 -35.57 6.46
CA LEU A 460 -1.62 -35.85 7.80
C LEU A 460 -2.30 -37.11 8.39
N ALA A 461 -1.52 -37.93 9.09
CA ALA A 461 -2.01 -39.08 9.84
C ALA A 461 -2.31 -38.68 11.31
N GLY A 462 -3.12 -39.48 12.01
CA GLY A 462 -3.70 -39.19 13.33
C GLY A 462 -2.78 -38.53 14.39
N ARG A 463 -1.48 -38.87 14.44
CA ARG A 463 -0.53 -38.28 15.40
C ARG A 463 0.00 -36.89 15.01
N ASP A 464 0.06 -36.57 13.70
CA ASP A 464 0.60 -35.30 13.20
C ASP A 464 -0.49 -34.22 13.03
N LEU A 465 -1.75 -34.55 13.37
CA LEU A 465 -2.89 -33.63 13.35
C LEU A 465 -2.95 -32.71 14.58
N ARG A 466 -2.39 -33.14 15.73
CA ARG A 466 -2.42 -32.36 16.98
C ARG A 466 -1.85 -30.94 16.82
N PRO A 467 -0.67 -30.72 16.22
CA PRO A 467 -0.12 -29.37 16.05
C PRO A 467 -0.93 -28.48 15.11
N VAL A 468 -1.71 -29.06 14.19
CA VAL A 468 -2.60 -28.31 13.28
C VAL A 468 -3.89 -27.92 14.00
N ILE A 469 -4.49 -28.87 14.72
CA ILE A 469 -5.68 -28.66 15.55
C ILE A 469 -5.39 -27.66 16.67
N GLU A 470 -4.29 -27.83 17.41
CA GLU A 470 -3.88 -26.92 18.48
C GLU A 470 -3.66 -25.49 17.98
N ARG A 471 -3.09 -25.30 16.78
CA ARG A 471 -2.92 -23.97 16.17
C ARG A 471 -4.23 -23.36 15.68
N GLU A 472 -5.12 -24.15 15.09
CA GLU A 472 -6.44 -23.65 14.66
C GLU A 472 -7.35 -23.37 15.88
N GLU A 473 -7.24 -24.15 16.95
CA GLU A 473 -7.91 -23.90 18.23
C GLU A 473 -7.30 -22.72 18.99
N GLU A 474 -5.98 -22.54 19.01
CA GLU A 474 -5.32 -21.38 19.60
C GLU A 474 -5.67 -20.11 18.83
N PHE A 475 -5.74 -20.18 17.51
CA PHE A 475 -6.25 -19.09 16.68
C PHE A 475 -7.72 -18.80 16.97
N GLY A 476 -8.57 -19.83 17.11
CA GLY A 476 -9.98 -19.71 17.50
C GLY A 476 -10.17 -19.17 18.93
N ARG A 477 -9.35 -19.60 19.90
CA ARG A 477 -9.35 -19.11 21.29
C ARG A 477 -8.85 -17.68 21.38
N ASN A 478 -7.81 -17.31 20.64
CA ASN A 478 -7.38 -15.91 20.51
C ASN A 478 -8.45 -15.05 19.82
N LEU A 479 -9.27 -15.63 18.95
CA LEU A 479 -10.43 -14.96 18.36
C LEU A 479 -11.51 -14.70 19.41
N LEU A 480 -11.84 -15.69 20.25
CA LEU A 480 -12.83 -15.59 21.31
C LEU A 480 -12.36 -14.71 22.49
N GLN A 481 -11.10 -14.82 22.92
CA GLN A 481 -10.51 -13.94 23.94
C GLN A 481 -10.40 -12.49 23.49
N ARG A 482 -10.19 -12.22 22.19
CA ARG A 482 -10.26 -10.85 21.64
C ARG A 482 -11.67 -10.29 21.54
N VAL A 483 -12.69 -11.15 21.62
CA VAL A 483 -14.10 -10.76 21.70
C VAL A 483 -14.55 -10.57 23.15
N GLU A 484 -13.86 -11.19 24.13
CA GLU A 484 -14.23 -11.16 25.56
C GLU A 484 -13.29 -10.33 26.47
N ALA A 485 -12.08 -9.94 26.03
CA ALA A 485 -11.16 -9.16 26.86
C ALA A 485 -11.47 -7.65 26.82
N PRO A 486 -11.60 -6.96 27.97
CA PRO A 486 -11.68 -5.50 27.99
C PRO A 486 -10.34 -4.88 27.55
N PRO A 487 -10.34 -3.66 27.00
CA PRO A 487 -9.12 -3.03 26.51
C PRO A 487 -8.16 -2.71 27.67
N ASP A 488 -6.92 -3.19 27.57
CA ASP A 488 -5.82 -2.77 28.44
C ASP A 488 -5.56 -1.27 28.23
N ASP A 489 -6.00 -0.47 29.20
CA ASP A 489 -5.48 0.86 29.50
C ASP A 489 -4.09 0.70 30.12
N ASP A 490 -3.02 1.07 29.40
CA ASP A 490 -1.85 1.71 30.00
C ASP A 490 -0.93 2.32 28.93
N ILE A 491 -1.06 3.64 28.77
CA ILE A 491 -0.04 4.51 28.18
C ILE A 491 0.77 5.05 29.36
N THR A 492 2.03 4.64 29.49
CA THR A 492 3.02 5.39 30.28
C THR A 492 4.05 6.00 29.34
N LEU A 493 4.07 7.33 29.29
CA LEU A 493 5.07 8.14 28.61
C LEU A 493 6.22 8.46 29.57
N PHE A 494 7.42 7.95 29.27
CA PHE A 494 8.71 8.65 29.41
C PHE A 494 9.65 8.19 28.29
#